data_AF-A0A662YAA5-F1
#
_entry.id   AF-A0A662YAA5-F1
#
_cell.length_a   1.000
_cell.length_b   1.000
_cell.length_c   1.000
_cell.angle_alpha   90.00
_cell.angle_beta   90.00
_cell.angle_gamma   90.00
#
_symmetry.space_group_name_H-M   'P 1'
#
loop_
_entity.id
_entity.type
_entity.pdbx_description
1 polymer ?
#
loop_
_entity_poly.entity_id
_entity_poly.type
_entity_poly.pdbx_seq_one_letter_code
_entity_poly.pdbx_strand_id
1 'polypeptide(L)'
;LQGHLPIQASGVNVFTKAQWQALKLFFSLLDLDGNGVLVEESFVVLLAEQDSGTLVGFDYAYATEDELSLLLEVMDCNADKLITEQDFLLFAYRALLRWKKAMHGSG
;
A
#
# COMPACT_ATOMS: atom_id res chain seq x y z
N LEU A 1 -8.54 -5.59 26.86
CA LEU A 1 -7.36 -4.73 26.54
C LEU A 1 -7.33 -4.57 25.02
N GLN A 2 -8.11 -3.64 24.48
CA GLN A 2 -8.09 -3.32 23.05
C GLN A 2 -7.54 -1.90 22.92
N GLY A 3 -6.25 -1.82 22.61
CA GLY A 3 -5.59 -0.58 22.27
C GLY A 3 -5.83 -0.29 20.79
N HIS A 4 -6.96 0.33 20.47
CA HIS A 4 -7.03 1.11 19.23
C HIS A 4 -6.08 2.29 19.43
N LEU A 5 -4.89 2.20 18.85
CA LEU A 5 -4.02 3.37 18.69
C LEU A 5 -4.65 4.21 17.58
N PRO A 6 -5.28 5.36 17.87
CA PRO A 6 -5.69 6.25 16.81
C PRO A 6 -4.43 6.69 16.09
N ILE A 7 -4.41 6.58 14.77
CA ILE A 7 -3.44 7.28 13.91
C ILE A 7 -3.75 8.78 14.03
N GLN A 8 -3.38 9.36 15.16
CA GLN A 8 -3.32 10.79 15.44
C GLN A 8 -1.89 11.11 15.88
N ALA A 9 -0.91 10.63 15.11
CA ALA A 9 0.44 11.15 15.22
C ALA A 9 0.46 12.51 14.52
N SER A 10 0.32 13.57 15.31
CA SER A 10 0.35 15.00 14.94
C SER A 10 -0.79 15.48 14.04
N GLY A 11 -1.51 16.54 14.44
CA GLY A 11 -2.69 17.11 13.76
C GLY A 11 -2.43 17.74 12.38
N VAL A 12 -1.50 17.18 11.61
CA VAL A 12 -1.25 17.51 10.22
C VAL A 12 -2.01 16.49 9.38
N ASN A 13 -3.01 16.94 8.62
CA ASN A 13 -3.60 16.11 7.57
C ASN A 13 -2.55 15.90 6.49
N VAL A 14 -1.83 14.78 6.57
CA VAL A 14 -0.73 14.46 5.64
C VAL A 14 -1.26 14.24 4.21
N PHE A 15 -2.48 13.70 4.13
CA PHE A 15 -3.25 13.55 2.91
C PHE A 15 -4.41 14.55 2.88
N THR A 16 -4.75 15.03 1.70
CA THR A 16 -6.00 15.74 1.49
C THR A 16 -7.18 14.77 1.64
N LYS A 17 -8.39 15.29 1.90
CA LYS A 17 -9.60 14.47 2.00
C LYS A 17 -9.80 13.57 0.76
N ALA A 18 -9.55 14.11 -0.43
CA ALA A 18 -9.66 13.36 -1.69
C ALA A 18 -8.63 12.24 -1.78
N GLN A 19 -7.37 12.48 -1.38
CA GLN A 19 -6.34 11.44 -1.32
C GLN A 19 -6.70 10.34 -0.33
N TRP A 20 -7.30 10.71 0.81
CA TRP A 20 -7.76 9.75 1.80
C TRP A 20 -8.92 8.88 1.31
N GLN A 21 -9.86 9.47 0.57
CA GLN A 21 -10.93 8.71 -0.06
C GLN A 21 -10.40 7.81 -1.17
N ALA A 22 -9.45 8.28 -1.98
CA ALA A 22 -8.84 7.48 -3.03
C ALA A 22 -8.11 6.26 -2.45
N LEU A 23 -7.31 6.42 -1.40
CA LEU A 23 -6.60 5.31 -0.77
C LEU A 23 -7.54 4.26 -0.18
N LYS A 24 -8.64 4.68 0.45
CA LYS A 24 -9.69 3.76 0.92
C LYS A 24 -10.37 3.01 -0.22
N LEU A 25 -10.64 3.70 -1.33
CA LEU A 25 -11.21 3.08 -2.52
C LEU A 25 -10.26 2.05 -3.12
N PHE A 26 -8.96 2.38 -3.20
CA PHE A 26 -7.93 1.44 -3.65
C PHE A 26 -7.87 0.21 -2.75
N PHE A 27 -7.86 0.37 -1.44
CA PHE A 27 -7.91 -0.78 -0.52
C PHE A 27 -9.12 -1.67 -0.80
N SER A 28 -10.31 -1.06 -0.96
CA SER A 28 -11.55 -1.79 -1.24
C SER A 28 -11.53 -2.52 -2.59
N LEU A 29 -10.75 -2.05 -3.56
CA LEU A 29 -10.57 -2.72 -4.85
C LEU A 29 -9.69 -3.98 -4.72
N LEU A 30 -8.72 -3.96 -3.80
CA LEU A 30 -7.80 -5.07 -3.55
C LEU A 30 -8.40 -6.12 -2.61
N ASP A 31 -9.30 -5.72 -1.73
CA ASP A 31 -10.05 -6.59 -0.84
C ASP A 31 -11.14 -7.36 -1.61
N LEU A 32 -10.71 -8.37 -2.39
CA LEU A 32 -11.56 -9.09 -3.34
C LEU A 32 -12.73 -9.84 -2.70
N ASP A 33 -12.56 -10.32 -1.47
CA ASP A 33 -13.60 -11.05 -0.73
C ASP A 33 -14.34 -10.17 0.30
N GLY A 34 -13.90 -8.91 0.48
CA GLY A 34 -14.53 -7.93 1.35
C GLY A 34 -14.35 -8.22 2.84
N ASN A 35 -13.33 -9.00 3.21
CA ASN A 35 -13.08 -9.41 4.59
C ASN A 35 -12.26 -8.37 5.39
N GLY A 36 -11.76 -7.33 4.71
CA GLY A 36 -10.94 -6.26 5.30
C GLY A 36 -9.47 -6.60 5.48
N VAL A 37 -8.97 -7.67 4.85
CA VAL A 37 -7.60 -8.18 4.93
C VAL A 37 -7.10 -8.47 3.52
N LEU A 38 -5.96 -7.87 3.16
CA LEU A 38 -5.29 -8.18 1.89
C LEU A 38 -4.43 -9.43 2.04
N VAL A 39 -4.54 -10.30 1.04
CA VAL A 39 -3.75 -11.53 0.89
C VAL A 39 -2.91 -11.44 -0.38
N GLU A 40 -2.04 -12.42 -0.62
CA GLU A 40 -1.17 -12.44 -1.80
C GLU A 40 -1.96 -12.25 -3.11
N GLU A 41 -3.08 -12.94 -3.24
CA GLU A 41 -3.97 -12.88 -4.40
C GLU A 41 -4.58 -11.49 -4.62
N SER A 42 -4.74 -10.69 -3.55
CA SER A 42 -5.23 -9.31 -3.63
C SER A 42 -4.31 -8.40 -4.46
N PHE A 43 -3.02 -8.73 -4.53
CA PHE A 43 -2.01 -7.94 -5.25
C PHE A 43 -1.75 -8.45 -6.67
N VAL A 44 -2.12 -9.69 -6.98
CA VAL A 44 -2.01 -10.26 -8.33
C VAL A 44 -2.82 -9.42 -9.35
N VAL A 45 -3.97 -8.89 -8.95
CA VAL A 45 -4.81 -8.03 -9.80
C VAL A 45 -4.08 -6.73 -10.20
N LEU A 46 -3.32 -6.11 -9.29
CA LEU A 46 -2.54 -4.91 -9.60
C LEU A 46 -1.45 -5.17 -10.64
N LEU A 47 -0.86 -6.36 -10.61
CA LEU A 47 0.18 -6.78 -11.53
C LEU A 47 -0.40 -7.17 -12.89
N ALA A 48 -1.58 -7.79 -12.90
CA ALA A 48 -2.26 -8.22 -14.12
C ALA A 48 -2.83 -7.04 -14.95
N GLU A 49 -3.31 -5.96 -14.31
CA GLU A 49 -3.89 -4.82 -15.05
C GLU A 49 -2.85 -3.96 -15.79
N GLN A 50 -1.57 -4.04 -15.44
CA GLN A 50 -0.49 -3.31 -16.13
C GLN A 50 -0.19 -3.85 -17.56
N ASP A 51 -0.77 -4.99 -17.94
CA ASP A 51 -0.48 -5.72 -19.19
C ASP A 51 -1.35 -5.32 -20.40
N SER A 52 -2.13 -4.24 -20.31
CA SER A 52 -3.07 -3.84 -21.37
C SER A 52 -2.52 -2.84 -22.41
N GLY A 53 -1.19 -2.66 -22.51
CA GLY A 53 -0.60 -1.57 -23.33
C GLY A 53 0.75 -1.85 -24.00
N THR A 54 0.75 -2.65 -25.08
CA THR A 54 1.62 -2.58 -26.27
C THR A 54 2.82 -1.60 -26.23
N LEU A 55 4.00 -2.00 -25.71
CA LEU A 55 5.27 -1.39 -26.14
C LEU A 55 6.45 -2.34 -25.92
N VAL A 56 6.93 -2.87 -27.03
CA VAL A 56 8.24 -3.53 -27.20
C VAL A 56 9.35 -2.76 -26.47
N GLY A 57 9.94 -3.36 -25.43
CA GLY A 57 11.29 -2.98 -24.98
C GLY A 57 11.53 -2.60 -23.51
N PHE A 58 10.58 -2.80 -22.59
CA PHE A 58 10.87 -2.77 -21.15
C PHE A 58 10.39 -4.08 -20.51
N ASP A 59 11.22 -4.67 -19.66
CA ASP A 59 11.01 -5.98 -19.05
C ASP A 59 9.61 -6.08 -18.42
N TYR A 60 8.92 -7.17 -18.77
CA TYR A 60 7.70 -7.66 -18.13
C TYR A 60 8.01 -7.99 -16.67
N ALA A 61 7.96 -7.01 -15.79
CA ALA A 61 8.14 -7.23 -14.36
C ALA A 61 6.80 -7.70 -13.75
N TYR A 62 6.41 -8.93 -14.06
CA TYR A 62 5.62 -9.67 -13.07
C TYR A 62 6.46 -9.65 -11.80
N ALA A 63 5.95 -9.08 -10.72
CA ALA A 63 6.66 -9.15 -9.44
C ALA A 63 6.93 -10.62 -9.16
N THR A 64 8.20 -10.96 -8.95
CA THR A 64 8.61 -12.30 -8.55
C THR A 64 7.95 -12.66 -7.22
N GLU A 65 7.82 -13.95 -6.94
CA GLU A 65 7.30 -14.43 -5.65
C GLU A 65 8.06 -13.79 -4.46
N ASP A 66 9.37 -13.60 -4.59
CA ASP A 66 10.21 -12.94 -3.60
C ASP A 66 9.87 -11.45 -3.41
N GLU A 67 9.60 -10.72 -4.50
CA GLU A 67 9.23 -9.31 -4.46
C GLU A 67 7.82 -9.12 -3.87
N LEU A 68 6.90 -10.03 -4.20
CA LEU A 68 5.55 -10.04 -3.63
C LEU A 68 5.59 -10.37 -2.14
N SER A 69 6.36 -11.38 -1.75
CA SER A 69 6.58 -11.75 -0.35
C SER A 69 7.18 -10.60 0.45
N LEU A 70 8.19 -9.92 -0.09
CA LEU A 70 8.79 -8.75 0.53
C LEU A 70 7.79 -7.59 0.68
N LEU A 71 6.95 -7.35 -0.34
CA LEU A 71 5.92 -6.33 -0.28
C LEU A 71 4.93 -6.61 0.86
N LEU A 72 4.43 -7.84 0.96
CA LEU A 72 3.50 -8.27 2.01
C LEU A 72 4.12 -8.10 3.40
N GLU A 73 5.38 -8.52 3.57
CA GLU A 73 6.12 -8.37 4.83
C GLU A 73 6.26 -6.89 5.23
N VAL A 74 6.60 -6.01 4.29
CA VAL A 74 6.77 -4.58 4.57
C VAL A 74 5.44 -3.89 4.84
N MET A 75 4.35 -4.36 4.23
CA MET A 75 3.01 -3.80 4.41
C MET A 75 2.41 -4.15 5.77
N ASP A 76 2.66 -5.35 6.31
CA ASP A 76 2.25 -5.75 7.67
C ASP A 76 3.01 -4.94 8.73
N CYS A 77 2.48 -3.74 9.03
CA CYS A 77 3.15 -2.78 9.89
C CYS A 77 3.10 -3.13 11.37
N ASN A 78 2.17 -4.00 11.78
CA ASN A 78 1.94 -4.38 13.17
C ASN A 78 2.46 -5.80 13.49
N ALA A 79 2.87 -6.56 12.46
CA ALA A 79 3.42 -7.91 12.51
C ALA A 79 2.44 -8.99 13.02
N ASP A 80 1.13 -8.82 12.78
CA ASP A 80 0.09 -9.79 13.14
C ASP A 80 -0.24 -10.78 12.01
N LYS A 81 0.47 -10.69 10.88
CA LYS A 81 0.28 -11.48 9.65
C LYS A 81 -1.00 -11.16 8.88
N LEU A 82 -1.68 -10.07 9.20
CA LEU A 82 -2.86 -9.58 8.49
C LEU A 82 -2.56 -8.19 7.93
N ILE A 83 -2.82 -8.00 6.64
CA ILE A 83 -2.67 -6.67 6.03
C ILE A 83 -4.04 -5.99 6.03
N THR A 84 -4.34 -5.26 7.10
CA THR A 84 -5.61 -4.54 7.23
C THR A 84 -5.59 -3.17 6.51
N GLU A 85 -6.74 -2.50 6.43
CA GLU A 85 -6.83 -1.11 5.96
C GLU A 85 -5.87 -0.20 6.75
N GLN A 86 -5.70 -0.44 8.05
CA GLN A 86 -4.83 0.35 8.90
C GLN A 86 -3.36 0.21 8.48
N ASP A 87 -2.92 -1.02 8.21
CA ASP A 87 -1.56 -1.32 7.78
C ASP A 87 -1.27 -0.72 6.39
N PHE A 88 -2.20 -0.88 5.45
CA PHE A 88 -2.13 -0.26 4.13
C PHE A 88 -1.97 1.27 4.21
N LEU A 89 -2.82 1.94 5.00
CA LEU A 89 -2.80 3.40 5.14
C LEU A 89 -1.52 3.88 5.85
N LEU A 90 -1.03 3.13 6.83
CA LEU A 90 0.22 3.44 7.52
C LEU A 90 1.44 3.27 6.59
N PHE A 91 1.43 2.22 5.76
CA PHE A 91 2.43 2.03 4.71
C PHE A 91 2.44 3.20 3.72
N ALA A 92 1.27 3.59 3.18
CA ALA A 92 1.15 4.72 2.26
C ALA A 92 1.67 6.03 2.86
N TYR A 93 1.39 6.27 4.15
CA TYR A 93 1.92 7.41 4.89
C TYR A 93 3.46 7.39 4.96
N ARG A 94 4.06 6.26 5.35
CA ARG A 94 5.52 6.10 5.46
C ARG A 94 6.21 6.28 4.11
N ALA A 95 5.63 5.71 3.05
CA ALA A 95 6.14 5.86 1.68
C ALA A 95 6.15 7.35 1.25
N LEU A 96 5.05 8.07 1.51
CA LEU A 96 4.95 9.50 1.18
C LEU A 96 5.99 10.34 1.94
N LEU A 97 6.19 10.07 3.24
CA LEU A 97 7.21 10.78 4.03
C LEU A 97 8.61 10.53 3.49
N ARG A 98 8.93 9.27 3.13
CA ARG A 98 10.23 8.91 2.56
C ARG A 98 10.46 9.60 1.22
N TRP A 99 9.44 9.64 0.36
CA TRP A 99 9.49 10.33 -0.92
C TRP A 99 9.69 11.85 -0.75
N LYS A 100 8.95 12.49 0.16
CA LYS A 100 9.14 13.91 0.49
C LYS A 100 10.56 14.19 1.01
N LYS A 101 11.10 13.33 1.88
CA LYS A 101 12.47 13.46 2.38
C LYS A 101 13.50 13.34 1.27
N ALA A 102 13.34 12.38 0.35
CA ALA A 102 14.24 12.21 -0.79
C ALA A 102 14.27 13.44 -1.70
N MET A 103 13.12 14.09 -1.92
CA MET A 103 13.03 15.32 -2.73
C MET A 103 13.67 16.56 -2.08
N HIS A 104 13.76 16.61 -0.75
CA HIS A 104 14.33 17.75 0.00
C HIS A 104 15.75 17.49 0.54
N GLY A 105 16.28 16.27 0.38
CA GLY A 105 17.60 15.86 0.85
C GLY A 105 18.74 16.02 -0.17
N SER A 106 18.49 16.67 -1.31
CA SER A 106 19.49 16.96 -2.35
C SER A 106 20.14 18.34 -2.21
N GLY A 107 20.33 18.82 -0.98
CA GLY A 107 21.01 20.08 -0.66
C GLY A 107 22.36 19.86 -0.02
#